data_AF-A0ABD3FZC1-F1
#
_entry.id   AF-A0ABD3FZC1-F1
#
_cell.length_a   1.000
_cell.length_b   1.000
_cell.length_c   1.000
_cell.angle_alpha   90.00
_cell.angle_beta   90.00
_cell.angle_gamma   90.00
#
_symmetry.space_group_name_H-M   'P 1'
#
loop_
_entity.id
_entity.type
_entity.pdbx_description
1 polymer ?
#
loop_
_entity_poly.entity_id
_entity_poly.type
_entity_poly.pdbx_seq_one_letter_code
_entity_poly.pdbx_strand_id
1 'polypeptide(L)'
;MGAVGGIEPRRLALRYEPPGIIVEYIYHSAAARQLYHHEIDLKTELSSSEVSRFSEYRIDEVVNSIMRQHADVVGDSKVPSAQLVRLVRKLVEHQTAAQAPILPQADYNRVSETQLKQAKQKMDLVFEQNIIRPDQQGYQYDKPVEFQPGTETSDWDD
;
A
#
# COMPACT_ATOMS: atom_id res chain seq x y z
N MET A 1 -28.67 25.36 21.98
CA MET A 1 -28.80 24.12 21.19
C MET A 1 -28.94 24.52 19.73
N GLY A 2 -27.83 24.52 18.98
CA GLY A 2 -27.83 24.84 17.55
C GLY A 2 -27.63 23.54 16.76
N ALA A 3 -28.58 23.20 15.90
CA ALA A 3 -28.44 22.10 14.96
C ALA A 3 -27.36 22.48 13.94
N VAL A 4 -26.14 22.02 14.18
CA VAL A 4 -25.02 22.17 13.23
C VAL A 4 -25.30 21.21 12.08
N GLY A 5 -25.44 21.72 10.86
CA GLY A 5 -25.57 20.88 9.67
C GLY A 5 -24.40 19.89 9.61
N GLY A 6 -24.66 18.63 9.95
CA GLY A 6 -23.62 17.63 10.13
C GLY A 6 -23.24 16.98 8.79
N ILE A 7 -21.95 16.95 8.49
CA ILE A 7 -21.39 16.00 7.52
C ILE A 7 -21.37 14.63 8.20
N GLU A 8 -21.95 13.63 7.55
CA GLU A 8 -21.88 12.22 7.98
C GLU A 8 -21.12 11.41 6.91
N PRO A 9 -19.89 10.95 7.21
CA PRO A 9 -19.17 10.06 6.31
C PRO A 9 -19.85 8.70 6.27
N ARG A 10 -20.02 8.16 5.06
CA ARG A 10 -20.66 6.86 4.81
C ARG A 10 -19.69 5.81 4.35
N ARG A 11 -18.81 6.15 3.41
CA ARG A 11 -17.89 5.20 2.79
C ARG A 11 -16.53 5.83 2.60
N LEU A 12 -15.52 4.98 2.71
CA LEU A 12 -14.14 5.33 2.45
C LEU A 12 -13.66 4.43 1.31
N ALA A 13 -13.06 5.03 0.29
CA ALA A 13 -12.42 4.32 -0.80
C ALA A 13 -10.94 4.67 -0.85
N LEU A 14 -10.14 3.74 -1.37
CA LEU A 14 -8.73 3.93 -1.65
C LEU A 14 -8.56 4.14 -3.13
N ARG A 15 -7.83 5.18 -3.52
CA ARG A 15 -7.31 5.34 -4.88
C ARG A 15 -5.82 5.05 -4.82
N TYR A 16 -5.35 4.10 -5.62
CA TYR A 16 -3.94 3.70 -5.61
C TYR A 16 -3.07 4.57 -6.53
N GLU A 17 -3.65 5.13 -7.60
CA GLU A 17 -2.92 5.93 -8.60
C GLU A 17 -3.70 7.23 -8.95
N PRO A 18 -3.21 8.43 -8.59
CA PRO A 18 -2.20 8.66 -7.55
C PRO A 18 -2.74 8.31 -6.15
N PRO A 19 -1.88 7.99 -5.17
CA PRO A 19 -2.35 7.42 -3.92
C PRO A 19 -3.16 8.44 -3.10
N GLY A 20 -4.34 8.03 -2.63
CA GLY A 20 -5.26 8.92 -1.91
C GLY A 20 -6.45 8.19 -1.28
N ILE A 21 -7.17 8.90 -0.43
CA ILE A 21 -8.38 8.43 0.27
C ILE A 21 -9.56 9.27 -0.21
N ILE A 22 -10.64 8.60 -0.60
CA ILE A 22 -11.89 9.25 -1.01
C ILE A 22 -12.91 9.01 0.09
N VAL A 23 -13.51 10.09 0.59
CA VAL A 23 -14.54 10.06 1.63
C VAL A 23 -15.87 10.39 0.99
N GLU A 24 -16.78 9.43 0.93
CA GLU A 24 -18.17 9.67 0.54
C GLU A 24 -18.96 10.08 1.79
N TYR A 25 -19.64 11.21 1.74
CA TYR A 25 -20.42 11.76 2.84
C TYR A 25 -21.77 12.32 2.39
N ILE A 26 -22.68 12.48 3.35
CA ILE A 26 -23.97 13.15 3.16
C ILE A 26 -24.03 14.42 4.01
N TYR A 27 -24.69 15.44 3.47
CA TYR A 27 -24.93 16.69 4.20
C TYR A 27 -26.33 16.68 4.81
N HIS A 28 -26.43 16.80 6.13
CA HIS A 28 -27.72 16.70 6.85
C HIS A 28 -28.68 17.88 6.62
N SER A 29 -28.24 18.94 5.95
CA SER A 29 -29.07 20.13 5.70
C SER A 29 -29.74 20.17 4.31
N ALA A 30 -29.47 19.21 3.42
CA ALA A 30 -30.13 19.11 2.12
C ALA A 30 -31.40 18.25 2.21
N ALA A 31 -32.54 18.76 1.71
CA ALA A 31 -33.81 18.02 1.64
C ALA A 31 -33.73 16.74 0.78
N ALA A 32 -32.71 16.64 -0.08
CA ALA A 32 -32.34 15.44 -0.82
C ALA A 32 -31.05 14.85 -0.24
N ARG A 33 -31.02 13.52 -0.05
CA ARG A 33 -29.82 12.75 0.37
C ARG A 33 -28.82 12.67 -0.79
N GLN A 34 -28.23 13.79 -1.17
CA GLN A 34 -27.18 13.83 -2.16
C GLN A 34 -25.86 13.36 -1.53
N LEU A 35 -25.20 12.43 -2.22
CA LEU A 35 -23.87 11.93 -1.86
C LEU A 35 -22.82 12.89 -2.42
N TYR A 36 -21.85 13.23 -1.58
CA TYR A 36 -20.71 14.07 -1.93
C TYR A 36 -19.43 13.29 -1.68
N HIS A 37 -18.40 13.60 -2.46
CA HIS A 37 -17.08 12.99 -2.31
C HIS A 37 -16.07 14.07 -1.90
N HIS A 38 -15.19 13.72 -0.97
CA HIS A 38 -14.03 14.52 -0.60
C HIS A 38 -12.76 13.69 -0.86
N GLU A 39 -11.86 14.23 -1.68
CA GLU A 39 -10.62 13.56 -2.05
C GLU A 39 -9.45 14.07 -1.20
N ILE A 40 -8.65 13.13 -0.70
CA ILE A 40 -7.46 13.39 0.12
C ILE A 40 -6.27 12.80 -0.63
N ASP A 41 -5.47 13.67 -1.24
CA ASP A 41 -4.26 13.28 -1.96
C ASP A 41 -3.11 13.00 -1.00
N LEU A 42 -2.56 11.80 -1.07
CA LEU A 42 -1.42 11.37 -0.24
C LEU A 42 -0.13 11.23 -1.06
N LYS A 43 -0.14 11.74 -2.29
CA LYS A 43 1.01 11.65 -3.20
C LYS A 43 2.28 12.21 -2.56
N THR A 44 2.24 13.42 -2.00
CA THR A 44 3.44 14.05 -1.40
C THR A 44 3.93 13.28 -0.18
N GLU A 45 3.01 12.84 0.67
CA GLU A 45 3.30 12.07 1.89
C GLU A 45 3.91 10.69 1.58
N LEU A 46 3.49 10.07 0.47
CA LEU A 46 3.91 8.73 0.06
C LEU A 46 5.05 8.73 -0.99
N SER A 47 5.37 9.87 -1.60
CA SER A 47 6.44 10.00 -2.61
C SER A 47 7.82 10.28 -2.02
N SER A 48 7.91 10.64 -0.73
CA SER A 48 9.20 10.77 -0.05
C SER A 48 9.92 9.43 -0.11
N SER A 49 11.09 9.43 -0.76
CA SER A 49 11.95 8.34 -1.26
C SER A 49 12.34 7.18 -0.31
N GLU A 50 11.60 6.93 0.78
CA GLU A 50 11.85 5.87 1.76
C GLU A 50 10.64 4.94 1.93
N VAL A 51 9.97 4.58 0.83
CA VAL A 51 8.82 3.63 0.87
C VAL A 51 9.23 2.29 1.52
N SER A 52 10.49 1.89 1.36
CA SER A 52 11.08 0.70 1.98
C SER A 52 11.22 0.77 3.51
N ARG A 53 10.95 1.92 4.15
CA ARG A 53 11.04 2.11 5.61
C ARG A 53 9.89 2.95 6.16
N PHE A 54 8.66 2.78 5.68
CA PHE A 54 7.48 3.34 6.36
C PHE A 54 7.37 2.73 7.77
N SER A 55 7.92 3.42 8.77
CA SER A 55 7.79 3.05 10.18
C SER A 55 6.38 3.37 10.69
N GLU A 56 5.92 2.68 11.72
CA GLU A 56 4.61 2.94 12.34
C GLU A 56 4.44 4.40 12.76
N TYR A 57 5.51 5.03 13.26
CA TYR A 57 5.53 6.46 13.62
C TYR A 57 5.18 7.39 12.44
N ARG A 58 5.64 7.09 11.22
CA ARG A 58 5.30 7.88 10.03
C ARG A 58 3.83 7.72 9.65
N ILE A 59 3.28 6.52 9.79
CA ILE A 59 1.85 6.26 9.52
C ILE A 59 0.99 7.11 10.46
N ASP A 60 1.33 7.15 11.75
CA ASP A 60 0.61 7.96 12.74
C ASP A 60 0.73 9.46 12.45
N GLU A 61 1.88 9.96 12.02
CA GLU A 61 2.06 11.36 11.59
C GLU A 61 1.15 11.72 10.41
N VAL A 62 1.11 10.87 9.38
CA VAL A 62 0.25 11.07 8.21
C VAL A 62 -1.22 11.06 8.61
N VAL A 63 -1.64 10.11 9.45
CA VAL A 63 -3.03 10.06 9.95
C VAL A 63 -3.39 11.31 10.76
N ASN A 64 -2.50 11.76 11.64
CA ASN A 64 -2.70 13.00 12.39
C ASN A 64 -2.80 14.23 11.47
N SER A 65 -1.99 14.29 10.42
CA SER A 65 -2.07 15.33 9.39
C SER A 65 -3.42 15.32 8.68
N ILE A 66 -3.87 14.14 8.23
CA ILE A 66 -5.19 13.94 7.58
C ILE A 66 -6.32 14.41 8.50
N MET A 67 -6.31 14.00 9.77
CA MET A 67 -7.36 14.36 10.73
C MET A 67 -7.42 15.87 11.00
N ARG A 68 -6.27 16.55 10.99
CA ARG A 68 -6.21 18.02 11.19
C ARG A 68 -6.63 18.79 9.95
N GLN A 69 -6.16 18.38 8.77
CA GLN A 69 -6.43 19.09 7.51
C GLN A 69 -7.85 18.85 6.99
N HIS A 70 -8.44 17.70 7.31
CA HIS A 70 -9.76 17.29 6.85
C HIS A 70 -10.72 17.03 8.02
N ALA A 71 -10.64 17.88 9.05
CA ALA A 71 -11.41 17.74 10.29
C ALA A 71 -12.92 17.68 10.04
N ASP A 72 -13.43 18.44 9.07
CA ASP A 72 -14.87 18.52 8.77
C ASP A 72 -15.47 17.20 8.27
N VAL A 73 -14.69 16.40 7.56
CA VAL A 73 -15.14 15.14 6.92
C VAL A 73 -14.70 13.90 7.69
N VAL A 74 -13.51 13.94 8.30
CA VAL A 74 -12.83 12.77 8.89
C VAL A 74 -12.53 12.99 10.39
N GLY A 75 -12.46 14.24 10.84
CA GLY A 75 -12.19 14.60 12.23
C GLY A 75 -13.38 14.40 13.18
N ASP A 76 -13.26 14.95 14.39
CA ASP A 76 -14.29 14.93 15.44
C ASP A 76 -14.90 13.54 15.72
N SER A 77 -14.07 12.49 15.65
CA SER A 77 -14.49 11.09 15.84
C SER A 77 -15.50 10.56 14.82
N LYS A 78 -15.71 11.26 13.68
CA LYS A 78 -16.57 10.79 12.59
C LYS A 78 -16.01 9.53 11.93
N VAL A 79 -14.68 9.46 11.80
CA VAL A 79 -13.96 8.28 11.33
C VAL A 79 -12.95 7.87 12.41
N PRO A 80 -12.92 6.59 12.83
CA PRO A 80 -11.97 6.14 13.82
C PRO A 80 -10.53 6.18 13.26
N SER A 81 -9.59 6.68 14.05
CA SER A 81 -8.17 6.77 13.67
C SER A 81 -7.58 5.42 13.24
N ALA A 82 -7.96 4.34 13.92
CA ALA A 82 -7.57 2.97 13.55
C ALA A 82 -7.96 2.58 12.12
N GLN A 83 -9.09 3.09 11.61
CA GLN A 83 -9.52 2.85 10.23
C GLN A 83 -8.63 3.63 9.25
N LEU A 84 -8.28 4.87 9.55
CA LEU A 84 -7.35 5.66 8.72
C LEU A 84 -5.96 5.03 8.70
N VAL A 85 -5.44 4.59 9.85
CA VAL A 85 -4.18 3.85 9.95
C VAL A 85 -4.21 2.62 9.03
N ARG A 86 -5.31 1.86 9.04
CA ARG A 86 -5.47 0.69 8.16
C ARG A 86 -5.49 1.07 6.68
N LEU A 87 -6.12 2.19 6.32
CA LEU A 87 -6.19 2.67 4.95
C LEU A 87 -4.82 3.14 4.44
N VAL A 88 -4.11 3.93 5.23
CA VAL A 88 -2.75 4.38 4.92
C VAL A 88 -1.80 3.20 4.81
N ARG A 89 -1.87 2.22 5.74
CA ARG A 89 -1.07 0.99 5.66
C ARG A 89 -1.31 0.24 4.36
N LYS A 90 -2.58 0.08 3.92
CA LYS A 90 -2.91 -0.57 2.64
C LYS A 90 -2.34 0.19 1.43
N LEU A 91 -2.36 1.52 1.45
CA LEU A 91 -1.77 2.33 0.39
C LEU A 91 -0.24 2.14 0.34
N VAL A 92 0.43 2.13 1.50
CA VAL A 92 1.88 1.87 1.61
C VAL A 92 2.21 0.46 1.11
N GLU A 93 1.48 -0.56 1.55
CA GLU A 93 1.68 -1.95 1.12
C GLU A 93 1.55 -2.08 -0.41
N HIS A 94 0.54 -1.44 -1.01
CA HIS A 94 0.37 -1.43 -2.46
C HIS A 94 1.51 -0.72 -3.19
N GLN A 95 2.04 0.38 -2.64
CA GLN A 95 3.21 1.07 -3.19
C GLN A 95 4.46 0.20 -3.13
N THR A 96 4.68 -0.53 -2.02
CA THR A 96 5.80 -1.48 -1.91
C THR A 96 5.65 -2.70 -2.81
N ALA A 97 4.43 -3.25 -2.94
CA ALA A 97 4.15 -4.42 -3.77
C ALA A 97 4.22 -4.09 -5.26
N ALA A 98 3.75 -2.92 -5.68
CA ALA A 98 3.89 -2.46 -7.07
C ALA A 98 5.35 -2.14 -7.45
N GLN A 99 6.19 -1.83 -6.46
CA GLN A 99 7.64 -1.65 -6.63
C GLN A 99 8.43 -2.94 -6.42
N ALA A 100 7.78 -4.07 -6.12
CA ALA A 100 8.46 -5.36 -6.09
C ALA A 100 9.08 -5.57 -7.48
N PRO A 101 10.40 -5.72 -7.56
CA PRO A 101 11.05 -5.77 -8.84
C PRO A 101 10.55 -6.96 -9.65
N ILE A 102 9.85 -6.66 -10.73
CA ILE A 102 9.32 -7.64 -11.65
C ILE A 102 10.53 -8.26 -12.36
N LEU A 103 10.90 -9.48 -11.96
CA LEU A 103 11.88 -10.24 -12.72
C LEU A 103 11.34 -10.42 -14.14
N PRO A 104 12.18 -10.25 -15.18
CA PRO A 104 11.74 -10.46 -16.55
C PRO A 104 11.26 -11.91 -16.69
N GLN A 105 9.94 -12.14 -16.79
CA GLN A 105 9.41 -13.45 -17.12
C GLN A 105 9.61 -13.66 -18.63
N ALA A 106 10.79 -14.17 -19.00
CA ALA A 106 11.12 -14.56 -20.35
C ALA A 106 11.40 -16.07 -20.40
N ASP A 107 11.09 -16.69 -21.54
CA ASP A 107 11.54 -18.06 -21.82
C ASP A 107 13.06 -18.03 -22.05
N TYR A 108 13.82 -18.32 -20.99
CA TYR A 108 15.29 -18.27 -20.99
C TYR A 108 15.94 -19.22 -22.00
N ASN A 109 15.19 -20.18 -22.54
CA ASN A 109 15.68 -21.10 -23.56
C ASN A 109 15.58 -20.52 -24.98
N ARG A 110 14.87 -19.39 -25.17
CA ARG A 110 14.62 -18.77 -26.48
C ARG A 110 15.20 -17.36 -26.66
N VAL A 111 15.79 -16.78 -25.61
CA VAL A 111 16.37 -15.43 -25.65
C VAL A 111 17.79 -15.44 -26.23
N SER A 112 18.20 -14.32 -26.84
CA SER A 112 19.58 -14.14 -27.30
C SER A 112 20.55 -13.99 -26.12
N GLU A 113 21.85 -14.27 -26.31
CA GLU A 113 22.87 -14.08 -25.26
C GLU A 113 22.88 -12.66 -24.68
N THR A 114 22.60 -11.65 -25.51
CA THR A 114 22.52 -10.25 -25.11
C THR A 114 21.34 -9.99 -24.16
N GLN A 115 20.17 -10.56 -24.46
CA GLN A 115 18.98 -10.46 -23.61
C GLN A 115 19.15 -11.26 -22.32
N LEU A 116 19.81 -12.42 -22.38
CA LEU A 116 20.15 -13.23 -21.21
C LEU A 116 21.05 -12.47 -20.23
N LYS A 117 22.08 -11.76 -20.75
CA LYS A 117 22.95 -10.90 -19.93
C LYS A 117 22.16 -9.76 -19.26
N GLN A 118 21.25 -9.12 -19.98
CA GLN A 118 20.41 -8.05 -19.42
C GLN A 118 19.45 -8.58 -18.35
N ALA A 119 18.83 -9.74 -18.57
CA ALA A 119 17.97 -10.38 -17.59
C ALA A 119 18.75 -10.75 -16.32
N LYS A 120 19.95 -11.33 -16.47
CA LYS A 120 20.85 -11.62 -15.35
C LYS A 120 21.23 -10.36 -14.57
N GLN A 121 21.62 -9.28 -15.25
CA GLN A 121 21.94 -8.02 -14.57
C GLN A 121 20.75 -7.46 -13.78
N LYS A 122 19.54 -7.55 -14.33
CA LYS A 122 18.33 -7.16 -13.59
C LYS A 122 18.13 -8.05 -12.37
N MET A 123 18.30 -9.37 -12.48
CA MET A 123 18.21 -10.28 -11.33
C MET A 123 19.23 -9.94 -10.24
N ASP A 124 20.48 -9.67 -10.61
CA ASP A 124 21.54 -9.34 -9.66
C ASP A 124 21.21 -8.05 -8.89
N LEU A 125 20.74 -7.00 -9.58
CA LEU A 125 20.30 -5.75 -8.94
C LEU A 125 19.14 -5.96 -7.95
N VAL A 126 18.19 -6.81 -8.34
CA VAL A 126 17.01 -7.13 -7.53
C VAL A 126 17.39 -7.94 -6.31
N PHE A 127 18.33 -8.87 -6.46
CA PHE A 127 18.89 -9.65 -5.38
C PHE A 127 19.63 -8.75 -4.38
N GLU A 128 20.49 -7.85 -4.86
CA GLU A 128 21.23 -6.91 -3.99
C GLU A 128 20.33 -5.94 -3.24
N GLN A 129 19.19 -5.54 -3.82
CA GLN A 129 18.22 -4.67 -3.14
C GLN A 129 17.44 -5.40 -2.04
N ASN A 130 17.20 -6.71 -2.20
CA ASN A 130 16.38 -7.50 -1.28
C ASN A 130 17.19 -8.38 -0.33
N ILE A 131 18.52 -8.49 -0.51
CA ILE A 131 19.36 -9.28 0.38
C ILE A 131 19.40 -8.62 1.76
N ILE A 132 18.88 -9.34 2.75
CA ILE A 132 19.03 -8.98 4.15
C ILE A 132 20.35 -9.59 4.61
N ARG A 133 21.27 -8.75 5.11
CA ARG A 133 22.58 -9.21 5.60
C ARG A 133 22.54 -9.51 7.10
N PRO A 134 23.47 -10.32 7.65
CA PRO A 134 23.50 -10.67 9.08
C PRO A 134 23.52 -9.47 10.05
N ASP A 135 24.03 -8.33 9.59
CA ASP A 135 24.11 -7.07 10.31
C ASP A 135 22.84 -6.19 10.20
N GLN A 136 21.84 -6.61 9.40
CA GLN A 136 20.60 -5.87 9.17
C GLN A 136 19.42 -6.38 10.00
N GLN A 137 18.56 -5.45 10.41
CA GLN A 137 17.36 -5.74 11.19
C GLN A 137 16.39 -6.63 10.39
N GLY A 138 16.06 -7.81 10.93
CA GLY A 138 15.19 -8.79 10.29
C GLY A 138 15.92 -9.96 9.60
N TYR A 139 17.25 -10.02 9.67
CA TYR A 139 17.99 -11.21 9.23
C TYR A 139 17.69 -12.41 10.13
N GLN A 140 17.40 -13.55 9.51
CA GLN A 140 17.18 -14.82 10.19
C GLN A 140 18.04 -15.88 9.50
N TYR A 141 18.87 -16.59 10.27
CA TYR A 141 19.75 -17.64 9.75
C TYR A 141 18.94 -18.77 9.10
N ASP A 142 17.87 -19.21 9.75
CA ASP A 142 16.98 -20.27 9.26
C ASP A 142 15.56 -19.73 9.16
N LYS A 143 15.22 -19.15 8.00
CA LYS A 143 13.85 -18.70 7.70
C LYS A 143 12.99 -19.93 7.37
N PRO A 144 12.07 -20.38 8.25
CA PRO A 144 11.17 -21.48 7.91
C PRO A 144 10.22 -21.02 6.81
N VAL A 145 10.18 -21.73 5.69
CA VAL A 145 9.25 -21.50 4.59
C VAL A 145 8.32 -22.69 4.51
N GLU A 146 7.04 -22.48 4.79
CA GLU A 146 6.00 -23.48 4.53
C GLU A 146 5.68 -23.48 3.05
N PHE A 147 6.06 -24.57 2.36
CA PHE A 147 5.68 -24.78 0.98
C PHE A 147 4.24 -25.30 0.94
N GLN A 148 3.40 -24.69 0.10
CA GLN A 148 2.07 -25.23 -0.17
C GLN A 148 2.20 -26.62 -0.82
N PRO A 149 1.33 -27.58 -0.51
CA PRO A 149 1.35 -28.88 -1.16
C PRO A 149 1.19 -28.69 -2.67
N GLY A 150 2.10 -29.26 -3.44
CA GLY A 150 2.10 -29.15 -4.90
C GLY A 150 0.77 -29.66 -5.47
N THR A 151 0.13 -28.84 -6.30
CA THR A 151 -1.11 -29.17 -7.02
C THR A 151 -0.90 -30.15 -8.18
N GLU A 152 0.35 -30.44 -8.54
CA GLU A 152 0.70 -31.33 -9.63
C GLU A 152 1.21 -32.67 -9.07
N THR A 153 0.55 -33.76 -9.43
CA THR A 153 1.04 -35.13 -9.22
C THR A 153 2.37 -35.26 -9.93
N SER A 154 3.44 -35.45 -9.16
CA SER A 154 4.77 -35.70 -9.70
C SER A 154 4.77 -37.09 -10.36
N ASP A 155 4.71 -37.14 -11.70
CA ASP A 155 4.85 -38.36 -12.52
C ASP A 155 6.29 -38.91 -12.50
N TRP A 156 7.05 -38.63 -11.45
CA TRP A 156 8.44 -39.04 -11.27
C TRP A 156 8.59 -40.33 -10.46
N ASP A 157 7.49 -41.02 -10.15
CA ASP A 157 7.47 -42.27 -9.37
C ASP A 157 6.67 -43.39 -10.07
N ASP A 158 6.92 -43.61 -11.37
CA ASP A 158 6.59 -44.87 -12.07
C ASP A 158 7.69 -45.25 -13.08
#